data_AF-A0A7M3W9X5-F1
#
_entry.id   AF-A0A7M3W9X5-F1
#
_cell.length_a   1.000
_cell.length_b   1.000
_cell.length_c   1.000
_cell.angle_alpha   90.00
_cell.angle_beta   90.00
_cell.angle_gamma   90.00
#
_symmetry.space_group_name_H-M   'P 1'
#
loop_
_entity.id
_entity.type
_entity.pdbx_description
1 polymer ?
#
loop_
_entity_poly.entity_id
_entity_poly.type
_entity_poly.pdbx_seq_one_letter_code
_entity_poly.pdbx_strand_id
1 'polypeptide(L)'
;IHVAMYLCLALLPITGLAIAALYTQGVGEEALAMDVAIGLHGLSADLSYVLIVIHVLAALYSRVKGEGVWTSMVPVFTETGPSENPYVAKLTAMEHKVVSKVEAFVASRKK
;
A
#
# COMPACT_ATOMS: atom_id res chain seq x y z
N ILE A 1 -5.22 1.10 1.57
CA ILE A 1 -4.00 0.54 0.94
C ILE A 1 -4.37 -0.50 -0.12
N HIS A 2 -5.10 -1.58 0.20
CA HIS A 2 -5.38 -2.65 -0.76
C HIS A 2 -6.05 -2.21 -2.08
N VAL A 3 -7.05 -1.33 -2.04
CA VAL A 3 -7.70 -0.82 -3.27
C VAL A 3 -6.69 -0.12 -4.20
N ALA A 4 -5.82 0.72 -3.65
CA ALA A 4 -4.77 1.40 -4.41
C ALA A 4 -3.76 0.38 -4.98
N MET A 5 -3.39 -0.65 -4.19
CA MET A 5 -2.54 -1.72 -4.67
C MET A 5 -3.17 -2.50 -5.81
N TYR A 6 -4.45 -2.88 -5.71
CA TYR A 6 -5.15 -3.59 -6.78
C TYR A 6 -5.18 -2.76 -8.06
N LEU A 7 -5.41 -1.45 -7.95
CA LEU A 7 -5.37 -0.54 -9.08
C LEU A 7 -3.98 -0.53 -9.76
N CYS A 8 -2.91 -0.29 -9.00
CA CYS A 8 -1.56 -0.19 -9.58
C CYS A 8 -1.08 -1.54 -10.16
N LEU A 9 -1.33 -2.64 -9.44
CA LEU A 9 -0.93 -3.98 -9.87
C LEU A 9 -1.73 -4.46 -11.09
N ALA A 10 -2.98 -4.01 -11.27
CA ALA A 10 -3.74 -4.26 -12.49
C ALA A 10 -3.30 -3.35 -13.66
N LEU A 11 -2.96 -2.09 -13.38
CA LEU A 11 -2.48 -1.15 -14.40
C LEU A 11 -1.16 -1.58 -15.02
N LEU A 12 -0.25 -2.20 -14.26
CA LEU A 12 1.04 -2.69 -14.76
C LEU A 12 0.89 -3.62 -15.99
N PRO A 13 0.21 -4.78 -15.93
CA PRO A 13 0.05 -5.63 -17.10
C PRO A 13 -0.78 -4.98 -18.20
N ILE A 14 -1.80 -4.19 -17.87
CA ILE A 14 -2.64 -3.52 -18.88
C ILE A 14 -1.82 -2.53 -19.70
N THR A 15 -1.06 -1.66 -19.04
CA THR A 15 -0.21 -0.66 -19.70
C THR A 15 0.98 -1.33 -20.39
N GLY A 16 1.55 -2.41 -19.82
CA GLY A 16 2.60 -3.20 -20.47
C GLY A 16 2.14 -3.83 -21.78
N LEU A 17 0.93 -4.39 -21.82
CA LEU A 17 0.33 -4.90 -23.06
C LEU A 17 0.03 -3.78 -24.06
N ALA A 18 -0.40 -2.60 -23.58
CA ALA A 18 -0.62 -1.44 -24.43
C ALA A 18 0.67 -0.94 -25.10
N ILE A 19 1.77 -0.85 -24.34
CA ILE A 19 3.11 -0.51 -24.86
C ILE A 19 3.51 -1.52 -25.93
N ALA A 20 3.38 -2.82 -25.66
CA ALA A 20 3.71 -3.87 -26.60
C ALA A 20 2.88 -3.77 -27.90
N ALA A 21 1.57 -3.54 -27.80
CA ALA A 21 0.68 -3.40 -28.95
C ALA A 21 1.00 -2.15 -29.79
N LEU A 22 1.31 -1.02 -29.17
CA LEU A 22 1.71 0.20 -29.87
C LEU A 22 3.06 0.01 -30.58
N TYR A 23 4.00 -0.67 -29.92
CA TYR A 23 5.32 -0.95 -30.49
C TYR A 23 5.22 -1.86 -31.73
N THR A 24 4.37 -2.91 -31.69
CA THR A 24 4.19 -3.79 -32.87
C THR A 24 3.49 -3.10 -34.04
N GLN A 25 2.72 -2.04 -33.79
CA GLN A 25 2.13 -1.19 -34.83
C GLN A 25 3.12 -0.17 -35.41
N GLY A 26 4.36 -0.12 -34.92
CA GLY A 26 5.38 0.83 -35.37
C GLY A 26 5.19 2.25 -34.83
N VAL A 27 4.41 2.43 -33.76
CA VAL A 27 4.24 3.72 -33.10
C VAL A 27 5.54 4.08 -32.37
N GLY A 28 6.15 5.20 -32.75
CA GLY A 28 7.38 5.69 -32.12
C GLY A 28 7.15 6.23 -30.71
N GLU A 29 8.23 6.30 -29.93
CA GLU A 29 8.21 6.79 -28.54
C GLU A 29 7.75 8.24 -28.40
N GLU A 30 8.00 9.07 -29.42
CA GLU A 30 7.58 10.48 -29.50
C GLU A 30 6.05 10.65 -29.64
N ALA A 31 5.33 9.58 -29.96
CA ALA A 31 3.88 9.64 -30.11
C ALA A 31 3.22 9.71 -28.73
N LEU A 32 2.26 10.63 -28.57
CA LEU A 32 1.53 10.84 -27.32
C LEU A 32 0.95 9.54 -26.73
N ALA A 33 0.48 8.62 -27.58
CA ALA A 33 -0.05 7.33 -27.12
C ALA A 33 1.01 6.45 -26.44
N MET A 34 2.24 6.44 -26.95
CA MET A 34 3.35 5.68 -26.38
C MET A 34 3.86 6.34 -25.10
N ASP A 35 4.05 7.66 -25.11
CA ASP A 35 4.48 8.43 -23.94
C ASP A 35 3.51 8.26 -22.75
N VAL A 36 2.20 8.36 -23.00
CA VAL A 36 1.18 8.11 -21.96
C VAL A 36 1.22 6.67 -21.46
N ALA A 37 1.39 5.67 -22.33
CA ALA A 37 1.42 4.27 -21.94
C ALA A 37 2.64 3.96 -21.05
N ILE A 38 3.83 4.45 -21.44
CA ILE A 38 5.07 4.33 -20.67
C ILE A 38 4.96 5.08 -19.35
N GLY A 39 4.47 6.33 -19.36
CA GLY A 39 4.29 7.15 -18.17
C GLY A 39 3.35 6.52 -17.15
N LEU A 40 2.21 5.99 -17.59
CA LEU A 40 1.26 5.29 -16.71
C LEU A 40 1.85 3.98 -16.16
N HIS A 41 2.62 3.24 -16.98
CA HIS A 41 3.29 2.02 -16.54
C HIS A 41 4.34 2.32 -15.46
N GLY A 42 5.21 3.29 -15.71
CA GLY A 42 6.26 3.71 -14.78
C GLY A 42 5.68 4.24 -13.46
N LEU A 43 4.68 5.13 -13.54
CA LEU A 43 4.00 5.65 -12.35
C LEU A 43 3.32 4.53 -11.55
N SER A 44 2.70 3.56 -12.23
CA SER A 44 2.09 2.40 -11.56
C SER A 44 3.13 1.52 -10.88
N ALA A 45 4.33 1.38 -11.45
CA ALA A 45 5.45 0.64 -10.87
C ALA A 45 5.97 1.33 -9.60
N ASP A 46 6.28 2.62 -9.70
CA ASP A 46 6.80 3.42 -8.58
C ASP A 46 5.82 3.42 -7.40
N LEU A 47 4.54 3.65 -7.68
CA LEU A 47 3.51 3.64 -6.65
C LEU A 47 3.32 2.24 -6.05
N SER A 48 3.43 1.18 -6.85
CA SER A 48 3.37 -0.20 -6.35
C SER A 48 4.51 -0.49 -5.37
N TYR A 49 5.75 -0.07 -5.67
CA TYR A 49 6.88 -0.28 -4.77
C TYR A 49 6.64 0.37 -3.41
N VAL A 50 6.22 1.64 -3.40
CA VAL A 50 5.93 2.36 -2.16
C VAL A 50 4.79 1.70 -1.38
N LEU A 51 3.69 1.34 -2.06
CA LEU A 51 2.54 0.72 -1.42
C LEU A 51 2.85 -0.66 -0.83
N ILE A 52 3.65 -1.48 -1.54
CA ILE A 52 4.08 -2.79 -1.04
C ILE A 52 4.96 -2.63 0.20
N VAL A 53 5.91 -1.70 0.19
CA VAL A 53 6.77 -1.42 1.35
C VAL A 53 5.93 -1.02 2.56
N ILE A 54 5.01 -0.06 2.39
CA ILE A 54 4.11 0.37 3.46
C ILE A 54 3.24 -0.80 3.95
N HIS A 55 2.72 -1.62 3.04
CA HIS A 55 1.87 -2.76 3.37
C HIS A 55 2.62 -3.80 4.22
N VAL A 56 3.85 -4.18 3.81
CA VAL A 56 4.69 -5.14 4.54
C VAL A 56 5.09 -4.59 5.90
N LEU A 57 5.52 -3.32 5.97
CA LEU A 57 5.88 -2.68 7.24
C LEU A 57 4.68 -2.63 8.20
N ALA A 58 3.48 -2.30 7.71
CA ALA A 58 2.27 -2.31 8.52
C ALA A 58 1.93 -3.72 9.04
N ALA A 59 2.07 -4.75 8.20
CA ALA A 59 1.85 -6.14 8.61
C ALA A 59 2.86 -6.58 9.68
N LEU A 60 4.14 -6.22 9.53
CA LEU A 60 5.18 -6.50 10.53
C LEU A 60 4.96 -5.73 11.84
N TYR A 61 4.55 -4.46 11.76
CA TYR A 61 4.23 -3.66 12.93
C TYR A 61 3.04 -4.25 13.71
N SER A 62 1.96 -4.59 13.00
CA SER A 62 0.79 -5.25 13.58
C SER A 62 1.16 -6.59 14.22
N ARG A 63 2.09 -7.34 13.60
CA ARG A 63 2.65 -8.58 14.16
C ARG A 63 3.39 -8.35 15.49
N VAL A 64 4.20 -7.31 15.60
CA VAL A 64 4.91 -6.97 16.86
C VAL A 64 3.92 -6.59 17.97
N LYS A 65 2.78 -6.01 17.60
CA LYS A 65 1.70 -5.62 18.51
C LYS A 65 0.81 -6.80 18.91
N GLY A 66 0.77 -7.86 18.10
CA GLY A 66 0.00 -9.08 18.39
C GLY A 66 -1.49 -8.92 18.08
N GLU A 67 -1.84 -8.14 17.05
CA GLU A 67 -3.22 -7.85 16.67
C GLU A 67 -3.86 -8.95 15.81
N GLY A 68 -3.08 -9.95 15.36
CA GLY A 68 -3.60 -11.09 14.61
C GLY A 68 -3.69 -10.89 13.10
N VAL A 69 -3.32 -9.70 12.59
CA VAL A 69 -3.39 -9.37 11.15
C VAL A 69 -2.47 -10.27 10.33
N TRP A 70 -1.25 -10.52 10.82
CA TRP A 70 -0.31 -11.43 10.16
C TRP A 70 -0.86 -12.86 10.14
N THR A 71 -1.34 -13.32 11.28
CA THR A 71 -1.88 -14.67 11.48
C THR A 71 -3.06 -14.97 10.54
N SER A 72 -3.84 -13.94 10.16
CA SER A 72 -4.94 -14.08 9.21
C SER A 72 -4.51 -14.32 7.76
N MET A 73 -3.28 -13.94 7.39
CA MET A 73 -2.79 -13.97 6.01
C MET A 73 -1.66 -14.98 5.78
N VAL A 74 -0.85 -15.24 6.81
CA VAL A 74 0.33 -16.12 6.73
C VAL A 74 0.22 -17.20 7.81
N PRO A 75 0.12 -18.49 7.44
CA PRO A 75 -0.06 -19.59 8.40
C PRO A 75 1.24 -20.00 9.12
N VAL A 76 2.28 -19.17 9.04
CA VAL A 76 3.60 -19.40 9.63
C VAL A 76 3.96 -18.18 10.47
N PHE A 77 4.64 -18.40 11.59
CA PHE A 77 5.04 -17.34 12.53
C PHE A 77 3.86 -16.54 13.10
N THR A 78 2.77 -17.25 13.38
CA THR A 78 1.53 -16.71 13.93
C THR A 78 1.73 -16.10 15.31
N GLU A 79 0.88 -15.13 15.62
CA GLU A 79 0.87 -14.43 16.90
C GLU A 79 0.07 -15.25 17.92
N THR A 80 0.57 -15.36 19.15
CA THR A 80 -0.10 -16.10 20.22
C THR A 80 -0.95 -15.21 21.14
N GLY A 81 -0.97 -13.90 20.90
CA GLY A 81 -1.75 -12.92 21.67
C GLY A 81 -1.15 -11.51 21.63
N PRO A 82 -1.78 -10.53 22.31
CA PRO A 82 -1.27 -9.17 22.42
C PRO A 82 0.14 -9.13 23.04
N SER A 83 0.99 -8.26 22.53
CA SER A 83 2.38 -8.13 23.01
C SER A 83 2.43 -7.73 24.49
N GLU A 84 3.05 -8.56 25.34
CA GLU A 84 3.28 -8.27 26.76
C GLU A 84 4.43 -7.27 27.00
N ASN A 85 5.09 -6.81 25.93
CA ASN A 85 6.23 -5.92 26.03
C ASN A 85 5.78 -4.50 26.49
N PRO A 86 6.31 -3.97 27.61
CA PRO A 86 5.90 -2.66 28.14
C PRO A 86 6.18 -1.49 27.18
N TYR A 87 7.16 -1.62 26.28
CA TYR A 87 7.44 -0.61 25.26
C TYR A 87 6.37 -0.58 24.16
N VAL A 88 5.91 -1.75 23.71
CA VAL A 88 4.86 -1.88 22.69
C VAL A 88 3.50 -1.42 23.22
N ALA A 89 3.21 -1.72 24.49
CA ALA A 89 2.00 -1.24 25.17
C ALA A 89 1.96 0.29 25.28
N LYS A 90 3.09 0.93 25.64
CA LYS A 90 3.18 2.40 25.69
C LYS A 90 3.02 3.04 24.30
N LEU A 91 3.66 2.47 23.28
CA LEU A 91 3.52 2.93 21.89
C LEU A 91 2.06 2.86 21.41
N THR A 92 1.40 1.73 21.69
CA THR A 92 -0.03 1.53 21.38
C THR A 92 -0.92 2.56 22.06
N ALA A 93 -0.68 2.83 23.35
CA ALA A 93 -1.45 3.82 24.10
C ALA A 93 -1.23 5.26 23.57
N MET A 94 0.00 5.58 23.15
CA MET A 94 0.30 6.86 22.51
C MET A 94 -0.38 6.99 21.14
N GLU A 95 -0.31 5.94 20.31
CA GLU A 95 -0.97 5.87 19.00
C GLU A 95 -2.47 6.16 19.13
N HIS A 96 -3.17 5.45 20.02
CA HIS A 96 -4.60 5.64 20.23
C HIS A 96 -4.95 7.07 20.67
N LYS A 97 -4.09 7.71 21.49
CA LYS A 97 -4.29 9.11 21.93
C LYS A 97 -4.07 10.12 20.79
N VAL A 98 -3.15 9.85 19.89
CA VAL A 98 -2.89 10.71 18.72
C VAL A 98 -4.01 10.55 17.69
N VAL A 99 -4.38 9.31 17.35
CA VAL A 99 -5.44 9.01 16.38
C VAL A 99 -6.76 9.63 16.82
N SER A 100 -7.20 9.41 18.07
CA SER A 100 -8.44 9.99 18.59
C SER A 100 -8.47 11.52 18.58
N LYS A 101 -7.32 12.18 18.82
CA LYS A 101 -7.23 13.65 18.69
C LYS A 101 -7.37 14.12 17.25
N VAL A 102 -6.73 13.41 16.30
CA VAL A 102 -6.83 13.74 14.88
C VAL A 102 -8.27 13.53 14.39
N GLU A 103 -8.90 12.42 14.77
CA GLU A 103 -10.31 12.15 14.45
C GLU A 103 -11.23 13.22 15.02
N ALA A 104 -11.07 13.59 16.29
CA ALA A 104 -11.86 14.66 16.91
C ALA A 104 -11.65 16.01 16.20
N PHE A 105 -10.43 16.32 15.79
CA PHE A 105 -10.09 17.54 15.04
C PHE A 105 -10.72 17.54 13.63
N VAL A 106 -10.64 16.42 12.91
CA VAL A 106 -11.25 16.28 11.57
C VAL A 106 -12.77 16.35 11.67
N ALA A 107 -13.37 15.68 12.64
CA ALA A 107 -14.82 15.73 12.89
C ALA A 107 -15.28 17.15 13.25
N SER A 108 -14.50 17.88 14.04
CA SER A 108 -14.74 19.29 14.38
C SER A 108 -14.71 20.22 13.17
N ARG A 109 -13.92 19.92 12.13
CA ARG A 109 -13.86 20.72 10.88
C ARG A 109 -14.96 20.38 9.87
N LYS A 110 -15.66 19.26 10.08
CA LYS A 110 -16.74 18.79 9.19
C LYS A 110 -18.13 19.35 9.59
N LYS A 111 -18.20 20.09 10.70
CA LYS A 111 -19.34 20.93 11.12
C LYS A 111 -19.12 22.37 10.66
#